data_AF-A0A920W6B9-F1
#
_entry.id   AF-A0A920W6B9-F1
#
_cell.length_a   1.000
_cell.length_b   1.000
_cell.length_c   1.000
_cell.angle_alpha   90.00
_cell.angle_beta   90.00
_cell.angle_gamma   90.00
#
_symmetry.space_group_name_H-M   'P 1'
#
loop_
_entity.id
_entity.type
_entity.pdbx_description
1 polymer ?
#
loop_
_entity_poly.entity_id
_entity_poly.type
_entity_poly.pdbx_seq_one_letter_code
_entity_poly.pdbx_strand_id
1 'polypeptide(L)'
;MSADPELGLVYIPTNSATIDYYGGHRPGDNLFAASLIALDVETGERRWHYQMVHHDVWNYDTPTAPILMDVTVDGREIKGIFQATKQSWVYALNRETGEPIWPIEERPVPGSTVPGEQLSPTQPFPTWPEPFDLQGRTEDHLIDYTPEIFEAARQVAIDNNLFNPLFNPPTTVDDPAGPAWNCPGGGGGTNITGPAVADPVSGVMFVTSGSGCFRLQLLPGNESPLDEREQSGTTHSAWSAVATSVRGGPNQTIDGLPIWKGPLGRITAIDMNTGEHLWVIPNGDASQEEQDMIRDHPLLQGVDNVEINRGRAGGTAMVVTPTMLVAGGRTADSTPQIFAIDKQTGERLGAVEIPGVTRYGMSSWMHEEKQYIIVQLQGGIVAYALGGAAAGADDHH
;
A
#
# COMPACT_ATOMS: atom_id res chain seq x y z
N MET A 1 9.32 6.89 11.55
CA MET A 1 10.44 6.38 12.36
C MET A 1 9.90 5.56 13.52
N SER A 2 10.69 4.63 14.02
CA SER A 2 10.46 3.87 15.26
C SER A 2 11.77 3.76 16.05
N ALA A 3 11.73 3.28 17.28
CA ALA A 3 12.93 3.14 18.11
C ALA A 3 12.83 1.91 19.01
N ASP A 4 13.97 1.27 19.27
CA ASP A 4 14.13 0.21 20.26
C ASP A 4 15.06 0.72 21.38
N PRO A 5 14.50 1.08 22.56
CA PRO A 5 15.29 1.55 23.69
C PRO A 5 16.25 0.51 24.27
N GLU A 6 15.95 -0.78 24.14
CA GLU A 6 16.83 -1.84 24.67
C GLU A 6 18.11 -1.98 23.85
N LEU A 7 17.99 -1.81 22.54
CA LEU A 7 19.13 -1.84 21.61
C LEU A 7 19.83 -0.48 21.48
N GLY A 8 19.21 0.60 21.99
CA GLY A 8 19.70 1.96 21.79
C GLY A 8 19.63 2.42 20.33
N LEU A 9 18.65 1.93 19.56
CA LEU A 9 18.55 2.17 18.12
C LEU A 9 17.31 2.98 17.74
N VAL A 10 17.48 3.88 16.76
CA VAL A 10 16.38 4.53 16.05
C VAL A 10 16.38 4.10 14.58
N TYR A 11 15.19 3.81 14.05
CA TYR A 11 14.97 3.33 12.68
C TYR A 11 14.27 4.39 11.85
N ILE A 12 14.95 4.85 10.81
CA ILE A 12 14.54 5.99 9.99
C ILE A 12 14.33 5.51 8.55
N PRO A 13 13.06 5.44 8.09
CA PRO A 13 12.79 5.28 6.66
C PRO A 13 13.10 6.59 5.94
N THR A 14 13.70 6.49 4.75
CA THR A 14 14.02 7.63 3.89
C THR A 14 13.10 7.67 2.66
N ASN A 15 12.94 8.87 2.14
CA ASN A 15 12.23 9.11 0.88
C ASN A 15 13.13 8.72 -0.31
N SER A 16 12.58 8.71 -1.52
CA SER A 16 13.34 8.67 -2.77
C SER A 16 14.29 9.88 -2.85
N ALA A 17 15.37 9.77 -3.63
CA ALA A 17 16.39 10.83 -3.73
C ALA A 17 15.78 12.15 -4.23
N THR A 18 14.87 12.01 -5.20
CA THR A 18 13.93 13.03 -5.64
C THR A 18 12.59 12.33 -5.87
N ILE A 19 11.48 13.06 -5.78
CA ILE A 19 10.15 12.56 -6.20
C ILE A 19 9.94 12.67 -7.72
N ASP A 20 11.02 12.84 -8.48
CA ASP A 20 11.01 12.95 -9.93
C ASP A 20 10.95 11.55 -10.55
N TYR A 21 10.20 11.41 -11.64
CA TYR A 21 10.08 10.18 -12.42
C TYR A 21 11.20 10.04 -13.47
N TYR A 22 12.24 10.87 -13.34
CA TYR A 22 13.49 10.83 -14.09
C TYR A 22 14.67 10.99 -13.11
N GLY A 23 15.67 10.13 -13.28
CA GLY A 23 16.87 9.99 -12.46
C GLY A 23 18.19 10.20 -13.22
N GLY A 24 18.18 10.52 -14.51
CA GLY A 24 19.44 10.69 -15.28
C GLY A 24 20.40 11.79 -14.81
N HIS A 25 19.96 12.70 -13.93
CA HIS A 25 20.83 13.68 -13.25
C HIS A 25 21.48 13.14 -11.96
N ARG A 26 21.11 11.93 -11.53
CA ARG A 26 21.54 11.26 -10.30
C ARG A 26 21.88 9.78 -10.57
N PRO A 27 22.96 9.49 -11.33
CA PRO A 27 23.31 8.10 -11.66
C PRO A 27 23.65 7.25 -10.43
N GLY A 28 23.48 5.94 -10.55
CA GLY A 28 23.74 4.95 -9.51
C GLY A 28 22.55 4.76 -8.56
N ASP A 29 22.71 3.90 -7.55
CA ASP A 29 21.60 3.42 -6.71
C ASP A 29 20.96 4.50 -5.83
N ASN A 30 21.57 5.69 -5.76
CA ASN A 30 21.14 6.82 -4.94
C ASN A 30 21.07 6.54 -3.43
N LEU A 31 21.93 5.66 -2.93
CA LEU A 31 22.03 5.35 -1.51
C LEU A 31 22.26 6.64 -0.68
N PHE A 32 21.49 6.96 0.37
CA PHE A 32 20.50 6.17 1.12
C PHE A 32 19.03 6.52 0.82
N ALA A 33 18.66 6.78 -0.43
CA ALA A 33 17.26 6.92 -0.83
C ALA A 33 16.49 5.61 -0.68
N ALA A 34 15.17 5.71 -0.47
CA ALA A 34 14.25 4.57 -0.36
C ALA A 34 14.80 3.44 0.53
N SER A 35 15.34 3.82 1.69
CA SER A 35 16.08 2.93 2.58
C SER A 35 15.50 2.98 3.98
N LEU A 36 15.71 1.91 4.74
CA LEU A 36 15.56 1.90 6.18
C LEU A 36 16.95 1.97 6.82
N ILE A 37 17.18 2.96 7.67
CA ILE A 37 18.48 3.20 8.31
C ILE A 37 18.33 3.02 9.82
N ALA A 38 19.20 2.21 10.43
CA ALA A 38 19.34 2.10 11.87
C ALA A 38 20.53 2.92 12.35
N LEU A 39 20.27 3.86 13.26
CA LEU A 39 21.29 4.70 13.90
C LEU A 39 21.34 4.40 15.39
N ASP A 40 22.53 4.43 15.94
CA ASP A 40 22.74 4.50 17.38
C ASP A 40 22.20 5.84 17.91
N VAL A 41 21.37 5.80 18.95
CA VAL A 41 20.62 6.96 19.42
C VAL A 41 21.50 8.00 20.12
N GLU A 42 22.62 7.58 20.73
CA GLU A 42 23.50 8.48 21.47
C GLU A 42 24.51 9.18 20.54
N THR A 43 25.06 8.43 19.59
CA THR A 43 26.15 8.88 18.72
C THR A 43 25.70 9.34 17.34
N GLY A 44 24.55 8.87 16.87
CA GLY A 44 24.10 9.03 15.49
C GLY A 44 24.85 8.15 14.49
N GLU A 45 25.74 7.26 14.93
CA GLU A 45 26.46 6.36 14.05
C GLU A 45 25.53 5.33 13.42
N ARG A 46 25.67 5.12 12.11
CA ARG A 46 24.88 4.12 11.38
C ARG A 46 25.34 2.72 11.73
N ARG A 47 24.41 1.93 12.28
CA ARG A 47 24.60 0.53 12.64
C ARG A 47 24.39 -0.38 11.44
N TRP A 48 23.27 -0.20 10.74
CA TRP A 48 22.97 -0.88 9.49
C TRP A 48 22.01 -0.04 8.64
N HIS A 49 21.83 -0.43 7.39
CA HIS A 49 20.76 0.08 6.53
C HIS A 49 20.34 -1.01 5.55
N TYR A 50 19.13 -0.90 5.01
CA TYR A 50 18.64 -1.72 3.92
C TYR A 50 17.97 -0.82 2.88
N GLN A 51 18.39 -0.90 1.61
CA GLN A 51 17.79 -0.14 0.51
C GLN A 51 16.72 -0.98 -0.19
N MET A 52 15.50 -0.44 -0.32
CA MET A 52 14.33 -1.14 -0.86
C MET A 52 14.04 -0.81 -2.32
N VAL A 53 14.61 0.28 -2.83
CA VAL A 53 14.60 0.62 -4.27
C VAL A 53 15.95 1.18 -4.65
N HIS A 54 16.59 0.55 -5.62
CA HIS A 54 17.79 1.09 -6.27
C HIS A 54 17.36 2.06 -7.37
N HIS A 55 17.91 3.28 -7.37
CA HIS A 55 17.64 4.27 -8.40
C HIS A 55 16.13 4.49 -8.67
N ASP A 56 15.39 4.93 -7.64
CA ASP A 56 13.94 5.06 -7.74
C ASP A 56 13.52 6.11 -8.77
N VAL A 57 12.69 5.74 -9.75
CA VAL A 57 12.00 6.64 -10.71
C VAL A 57 10.49 6.40 -10.75
N TRP A 58 9.95 5.72 -9.73
CA TRP A 58 8.56 5.27 -9.65
C TRP A 58 7.79 5.94 -8.51
N ASN A 59 8.46 6.74 -7.67
CA ASN A 59 7.91 7.33 -6.45
C ASN A 59 7.51 6.23 -5.44
N TYR A 60 8.40 5.25 -5.28
CA TYR A 60 8.30 4.15 -4.33
C TYR A 60 9.09 4.43 -3.06
N ASP A 61 8.91 5.64 -2.51
CA ASP A 61 9.40 5.99 -1.19
C ASP A 61 8.77 5.14 -0.08
N THR A 62 9.35 5.25 1.12
CA THR A 62 8.87 4.56 2.32
C THR A 62 8.18 5.56 3.26
N PRO A 63 6.88 5.83 3.11
CA PRO A 63 6.20 6.94 3.77
C PRO A 63 5.82 6.68 5.23
N THR A 64 5.91 5.44 5.72
CA THR A 64 5.39 5.03 7.02
C THR A 64 6.50 4.52 7.94
N ALA A 65 6.31 4.65 9.25
CA ALA A 65 7.24 4.06 10.21
C ALA A 65 7.21 2.53 10.14
N PRO A 66 8.36 1.84 10.27
CA PRO A 66 8.36 0.39 10.38
C PRO A 66 7.85 -0.04 11.77
N ILE A 67 7.23 -1.22 11.80
CA ILE A 67 6.69 -1.84 13.01
C ILE A 67 7.78 -2.71 13.65
N LEU A 68 7.97 -2.55 14.96
CA LEU A 68 8.86 -3.37 15.77
C LEU A 68 8.01 -4.43 16.48
N MET A 69 8.34 -5.70 16.29
CA MET A 69 7.61 -6.80 16.90
C MET A 69 8.52 -8.02 16.97
N ASP A 70 8.53 -8.70 18.11
CA ASP A 70 9.22 -9.99 18.24
C ASP A 70 8.33 -11.07 17.64
N VAL A 71 8.93 -11.96 16.84
CA VAL A 71 8.22 -13.04 16.14
C VAL A 71 8.96 -14.35 16.32
N THR A 72 8.23 -15.46 16.21
CA THR A 72 8.83 -16.80 16.21
C THR A 72 8.76 -17.41 14.83
N VAL A 73 9.88 -17.43 14.10
CA VAL A 73 9.97 -18.02 12.76
C VAL A 73 10.78 -19.30 12.84
N ASP A 74 10.24 -20.41 12.34
CA ASP A 74 10.87 -21.75 12.39
C ASP A 74 11.34 -22.14 13.81
N GLY A 75 10.56 -21.77 14.82
CA GLY A 75 10.85 -22.04 16.24
C GLY A 75 11.94 -21.16 16.85
N ARG A 76 12.38 -20.10 16.17
CA ARG A 76 13.37 -19.14 16.68
C ARG A 76 12.72 -17.79 16.94
N GLU A 77 12.91 -17.27 18.13
CA GLU A 77 12.55 -15.88 18.45
C GLU A 77 13.49 -14.93 17.72
N ILE A 78 12.91 -13.97 17.01
CA ILE A 78 13.62 -12.95 16.24
C ILE A 78 13.10 -11.58 16.66
N LYS A 79 14.03 -10.67 16.95
CA LYS A 79 13.77 -9.25 17.14
C LYS A 79 13.42 -8.62 15.77
N GLY A 80 12.16 -8.68 15.35
CA GLY A 80 11.71 -8.25 14.03
C GLY A 80 11.53 -6.73 13.89
N ILE A 81 11.76 -6.24 12.66
CA ILE A 81 11.32 -4.94 12.14
C ILE A 81 10.67 -5.15 10.77
N PHE A 82 9.46 -4.62 10.59
CA PHE A 82 8.62 -4.87 9.43
C PHE A 82 8.21 -3.55 8.76
N GLN A 83 8.60 -3.38 7.50
CA GLN A 83 8.28 -2.19 6.73
C GLN A 83 7.31 -2.55 5.61
N ALA A 84 6.04 -2.16 5.75
CA ALA A 84 5.12 -2.11 4.62
C ALA A 84 5.48 -0.93 3.72
N THR A 85 5.56 -1.18 2.41
CA THR A 85 6.07 -0.20 1.45
C THR A 85 5.08 0.12 0.33
N LYS A 86 5.39 1.15 -0.46
CA LYS A 86 4.60 1.50 -1.64
C LYS A 86 4.59 0.42 -2.70
N GLN A 87 5.61 -0.43 -2.77
CA GLN A 87 5.70 -1.57 -3.70
C GLN A 87 4.71 -2.71 -3.36
N SER A 88 3.96 -2.62 -2.26
CA SER A 88 3.05 -3.67 -1.77
C SER A 88 3.75 -4.91 -1.17
N TRP A 89 4.96 -4.73 -0.67
CA TRP A 89 5.68 -5.74 0.11
C TRP A 89 5.82 -5.35 1.57
N VAL A 90 5.98 -6.37 2.43
CA VAL A 90 6.54 -6.21 3.77
C VAL A 90 7.99 -6.64 3.73
N TYR A 91 8.91 -5.68 3.91
CA TYR A 91 10.32 -5.99 4.16
C TYR A 91 10.48 -6.40 5.62
N ALA A 92 10.88 -7.65 5.86
CA ALA A 92 11.02 -8.25 7.18
C ALA A 92 12.51 -8.46 7.50
N LEU A 93 13.03 -7.70 8.46
CA LEU A 93 14.44 -7.74 8.85
C LEU A 93 14.58 -8.01 10.35
N ASN A 94 15.72 -8.54 10.77
CA ASN A 94 16.15 -8.49 12.16
C ASN A 94 16.53 -7.04 12.48
N ARG A 95 15.89 -6.45 13.49
CA ARG A 95 16.08 -5.03 13.82
C ARG A 95 17.44 -4.71 14.43
N GLU A 96 18.12 -5.69 15.00
CA GLU A 96 19.47 -5.52 15.54
C GLU A 96 20.53 -5.48 14.43
N THR A 97 20.40 -6.36 13.43
CA THR A 97 21.45 -6.60 12.42
C THR A 97 21.14 -6.03 11.04
N GLY A 98 19.87 -5.80 10.71
CA GLY A 98 19.39 -5.44 9.38
C GLY A 98 19.33 -6.63 8.41
N GLU A 99 19.63 -7.84 8.87
CA GLU A 99 19.59 -9.05 8.03
C GLU A 99 18.15 -9.47 7.75
N PRO A 100 17.82 -9.95 6.53
CA PRO A 100 16.48 -10.43 6.21
C PRO A 100 16.06 -11.63 7.05
N ILE A 101 14.80 -11.63 7.51
CA ILE A 101 14.18 -12.77 8.20
C ILE A 101 13.90 -13.89 7.20
N TRP A 102 13.32 -13.53 6.05
CA TRP A 102 13.16 -14.39 4.89
C TRP A 102 13.99 -13.85 3.72
N PRO A 103 14.34 -14.69 2.71
CA PRO A 103 15.16 -14.24 1.60
C PRO A 103 14.60 -13.00 0.89
N ILE A 104 15.51 -12.11 0.50
CA ILE A 104 15.23 -11.01 -0.41
C ILE A 104 16.23 -11.16 -1.55
N GLU A 105 15.72 -11.35 -2.76
CA GLU A 105 16.52 -11.68 -3.93
C GLU A 105 16.69 -10.46 -4.85
N GLU A 106 17.91 -10.23 -5.32
CA GLU A 106 18.14 -9.30 -6.42
C GLU A 106 17.66 -9.92 -7.74
N ARG A 107 16.62 -9.33 -8.34
CA ARG A 107 16.06 -9.82 -9.61
C ARG A 107 16.19 -8.78 -10.71
N PRO A 108 16.46 -9.20 -11.96
CA PRO A 108 16.49 -8.29 -13.10
C PRO A 108 15.16 -7.57 -13.31
N VAL A 109 15.23 -6.29 -13.64
CA VAL A 109 14.07 -5.46 -13.99
C VAL A 109 14.28 -4.79 -15.36
N PRO A 110 13.22 -4.35 -16.06
CA PRO A 110 13.39 -3.66 -17.33
C PRO A 110 14.21 -2.37 -17.20
N GLY A 111 15.12 -2.15 -18.15
CA GLY A 111 15.88 -0.90 -18.25
C GLY A 111 15.08 0.22 -18.93
N SER A 112 15.48 1.47 -18.70
CA SER A 112 14.83 2.64 -19.32
C SER A 112 15.26 2.84 -20.77
N THR A 113 14.31 3.32 -21.59
CA THR A 113 14.55 3.83 -22.96
C THR A 113 14.69 5.36 -23.00
N VAL A 114 14.42 6.05 -21.88
CA VAL A 114 14.46 7.51 -21.80
C VAL A 114 15.90 8.00 -21.94
N PRO A 115 16.21 8.94 -22.86
CA PRO A 115 17.56 9.43 -23.06
C PRO A 115 18.19 10.01 -21.79
N GLY A 116 19.36 9.49 -21.42
CA GLY A 116 20.12 9.92 -20.24
C GLY A 116 19.77 9.15 -18.96
N GLU A 117 18.70 8.35 -18.97
CA GLU A 117 18.30 7.53 -17.83
C GLU A 117 19.15 6.26 -17.70
N GLN A 118 19.54 5.92 -16.47
CA GLN A 118 20.36 4.77 -16.16
C GLN A 118 19.82 4.08 -14.90
N LEU A 119 18.83 3.21 -15.10
CA LEU A 119 18.24 2.42 -14.02
C LEU A 119 19.20 1.33 -13.54
N SER A 120 19.03 0.93 -12.28
CA SER A 120 19.67 -0.27 -11.74
C SER A 120 19.28 -1.51 -12.55
N PRO A 121 20.22 -2.44 -12.84
CA PRO A 121 19.90 -3.68 -13.55
C PRO A 121 19.03 -4.64 -12.73
N THR A 122 19.05 -4.52 -11.39
CA THR A 122 18.27 -5.37 -10.47
C THR A 122 17.57 -4.54 -9.41
N GLN A 123 16.56 -5.15 -8.78
CA GLN A 123 15.90 -4.62 -7.58
C GLN A 123 15.78 -5.75 -6.54
N PRO A 124 15.64 -5.40 -5.24
CA PRO A 124 15.37 -6.37 -4.19
C PRO A 124 13.90 -6.84 -4.25
N PHE A 125 13.68 -8.15 -4.24
CA PHE A 125 12.36 -8.79 -4.22
C PHE A 125 12.23 -9.66 -2.96
N PRO A 126 11.48 -9.21 -1.94
CA PRO A 126 11.09 -10.07 -0.83
C PRO A 126 10.43 -11.34 -1.34
N THR A 127 10.88 -12.50 -0.86
CA THR A 127 10.27 -13.78 -1.25
C THR A 127 9.12 -14.17 -0.34
N TRP A 128 9.06 -13.60 0.86
CA TRP A 128 8.06 -13.91 1.87
C TRP A 128 7.97 -12.78 2.93
N PRO A 129 6.78 -12.43 3.47
CA PRO A 129 5.43 -12.86 3.08
C PRO A 129 5.08 -12.62 1.60
N GLU A 130 3.98 -13.23 1.12
CA GLU A 130 3.42 -12.85 -0.17
C GLU A 130 3.08 -11.34 -0.20
N PRO A 131 3.21 -10.68 -1.37
CA PRO A 131 2.83 -9.28 -1.50
C PRO A 131 1.37 -9.06 -1.10
N PHE A 132 1.09 -8.01 -0.33
CA PHE A 132 -0.28 -7.73 0.14
C PHE A 132 -1.15 -7.05 -0.93
N ASP A 133 -0.55 -6.55 -1.99
CA ASP A 133 -1.24 -5.95 -3.14
C ASP A 133 -0.42 -6.13 -4.44
N LEU A 134 -0.88 -5.52 -5.52
CA LEU A 134 -0.36 -5.67 -6.89
C LEU A 134 1.18 -5.67 -6.99
N GLN A 135 1.69 -6.48 -7.91
CA GLN A 135 3.12 -6.60 -8.27
C GLN A 135 3.30 -6.45 -9.79
N GLY A 136 2.70 -5.41 -10.34
CA GLY A 136 2.43 -5.27 -11.77
C GLY A 136 1.00 -5.68 -12.10
N ARG A 137 0.74 -5.93 -13.39
CA ARG A 137 -0.53 -6.46 -13.91
C ARG A 137 -0.26 -7.59 -14.89
N THR A 138 -0.92 -8.71 -14.64
CA THR A 138 -0.95 -9.93 -15.47
C THR A 138 -2.40 -10.35 -15.73
N GLU A 139 -2.60 -11.35 -16.58
CA GLU A 139 -3.93 -11.91 -16.87
C GLU A 139 -4.66 -12.42 -15.62
N ASP A 140 -3.94 -12.90 -14.60
CA ASP A 140 -4.53 -13.41 -13.33
C ASP A 140 -5.39 -12.37 -12.59
N HIS A 141 -5.12 -11.09 -12.86
CA HIS A 141 -5.82 -9.97 -12.25
C HIS A 141 -7.12 -9.59 -12.97
N LEU A 142 -7.39 -10.15 -14.15
CA LEU A 142 -8.62 -9.90 -14.90
C LEU A 142 -9.81 -10.59 -14.26
N ILE A 143 -11.00 -10.02 -14.40
CA ILE A 143 -12.24 -10.71 -14.08
C ILE A 143 -12.39 -11.97 -14.95
N ASP A 144 -12.84 -13.04 -14.34
CA ASP A 144 -12.92 -14.38 -14.94
C ASP A 144 -14.25 -15.08 -14.61
N TYR A 145 -15.31 -14.31 -14.36
CA TYR A 145 -16.63 -14.82 -13.99
C TYR A 145 -17.21 -15.82 -15.01
N THR A 146 -16.89 -15.63 -16.30
CA THR A 146 -17.09 -16.65 -17.35
C THR A 146 -15.92 -16.61 -18.33
N PRO A 147 -15.68 -17.67 -19.14
CA PRO A 147 -14.66 -17.67 -20.18
C PRO A 147 -14.82 -16.53 -21.20
N GLU A 148 -16.06 -16.17 -21.56
CA GLU A 148 -16.35 -15.09 -22.51
C GLU A 148 -16.03 -13.73 -21.92
N ILE A 149 -16.35 -13.51 -20.63
CA ILE A 149 -15.99 -12.27 -19.91
C ILE A 149 -14.48 -12.15 -19.77
N PHE A 150 -13.79 -13.25 -19.44
CA PHE A 150 -12.34 -13.27 -19.35
C PHE A 150 -11.68 -12.87 -20.67
N GLU A 151 -12.09 -13.47 -21.79
CA GLU A 151 -11.49 -13.15 -23.10
C GLU A 151 -11.80 -11.71 -23.54
N ALA A 152 -13.02 -11.21 -23.26
CA ALA A 152 -13.33 -9.80 -23.51
C ALA A 152 -12.48 -8.85 -22.65
N ALA A 153 -12.30 -9.16 -21.37
CA ALA A 153 -11.46 -8.39 -20.44
C ALA A 153 -9.99 -8.39 -20.89
N ARG A 154 -9.51 -9.57 -21.32
CA ARG A 154 -8.18 -9.78 -21.87
C ARG A 154 -7.94 -8.99 -23.14
N GLN A 155 -8.90 -8.98 -24.07
CA GLN A 155 -8.80 -8.18 -25.29
C GLN A 155 -8.71 -6.68 -24.97
N VAL A 156 -9.56 -6.16 -24.07
CA VAL A 156 -9.48 -4.76 -23.62
C VAL A 156 -8.11 -4.47 -23.00
N ALA A 157 -7.55 -5.37 -22.18
CA ALA A 157 -6.24 -5.18 -21.59
C ALA A 157 -5.09 -5.17 -22.61
N ILE A 158 -5.15 -6.05 -23.62
CA ILE A 158 -4.18 -6.11 -24.72
C ILE A 158 -4.25 -4.85 -25.59
N ASP A 159 -5.45 -4.46 -26.02
CA ASP A 159 -5.67 -3.30 -26.89
C ASP A 159 -5.17 -1.99 -26.26
N ASN A 160 -5.14 -1.94 -24.93
CA ASN A 160 -4.74 -0.78 -24.16
C ASN A 160 -3.35 -0.91 -23.49
N ASN A 161 -2.61 -1.98 -23.80
CA ASN A 161 -1.28 -2.27 -23.25
C ASN A 161 -1.23 -2.17 -21.71
N LEU A 162 -2.15 -2.83 -21.02
CA LEU A 162 -2.33 -2.68 -19.56
C LEU A 162 -1.52 -3.67 -18.72
N PHE A 163 -0.86 -4.66 -19.33
CA PHE A 163 0.02 -5.59 -18.61
C PHE A 163 1.41 -5.00 -18.44
N ASN A 164 1.97 -5.16 -17.25
CA ASN A 164 3.24 -4.56 -16.89
C ASN A 164 3.89 -5.29 -15.70
N PRO A 165 5.23 -5.29 -15.63
CA PRO A 165 5.92 -5.66 -14.39
C PRO A 165 5.81 -4.53 -13.35
N LEU A 166 6.08 -4.83 -12.07
CA LEU A 166 6.12 -3.82 -11.01
C LEU A 166 7.02 -2.62 -11.35
N PHE A 167 8.28 -2.90 -11.72
CA PHE A 167 9.28 -1.88 -12.07
C PHE A 167 9.24 -1.56 -13.57
N ASN A 168 8.07 -1.13 -14.06
CA ASN A 168 7.93 -0.68 -15.45
C ASN A 168 8.51 0.73 -15.61
N PRO A 169 9.57 0.94 -16.39
CA PRO A 169 10.25 2.23 -16.47
C PRO A 169 9.38 3.28 -17.17
N PRO A 170 9.40 4.55 -16.74
CA PRO A 170 8.73 5.64 -17.45
C PRO A 170 9.15 5.71 -18.93
N THR A 171 8.20 6.00 -19.82
CA THR A 171 8.45 6.23 -21.25
C THR A 171 8.31 7.69 -21.62
N THR A 172 8.78 8.10 -22.80
CA THR A 172 8.52 9.46 -23.31
C THR A 172 7.14 9.54 -23.97
N VAL A 173 6.60 10.76 -24.14
CA VAL A 173 5.29 10.98 -24.79
C VAL A 173 5.21 10.49 -26.23
N ASP A 174 6.35 10.43 -26.92
CA ASP A 174 6.54 10.00 -28.31
C ASP A 174 6.97 8.53 -28.43
N ASP A 175 7.10 7.81 -27.32
CA ASP A 175 7.49 6.40 -27.33
C ASP A 175 6.40 5.54 -28.05
N PRO A 176 6.76 4.77 -29.09
CA PRO A 176 5.80 3.95 -29.83
C PRO A 176 5.19 2.81 -29.01
N ALA A 177 5.82 2.41 -27.89
CA ALA A 177 5.25 1.44 -26.96
C ALA A 177 4.10 2.04 -26.12
N GLY A 178 3.93 3.37 -26.16
CA GLY A 178 2.94 4.10 -25.39
C GLY A 178 3.39 4.37 -23.95
N PRO A 179 2.45 4.72 -23.06
CA PRO A 179 2.79 5.03 -21.68
C PRO A 179 3.26 3.81 -20.91
N ALA A 180 4.16 4.04 -19.94
CA ALA A 180 4.38 3.09 -18.88
C ALA A 180 3.19 3.04 -17.91
N TRP A 181 3.02 1.88 -17.29
CA TRP A 181 2.03 1.61 -16.27
C TRP A 181 2.72 1.03 -15.04
N ASN A 182 2.52 1.65 -13.89
CA ASN A 182 3.04 1.15 -12.61
C ASN A 182 1.88 0.69 -11.76
N CYS A 183 1.96 -0.54 -11.26
CA CYS A 183 0.94 -1.16 -10.43
C CYS A 183 1.62 -1.84 -9.23
N PRO A 184 1.56 -1.29 -8.01
CA PRO A 184 0.88 -0.05 -7.63
C PRO A 184 1.51 1.19 -8.28
N GLY A 185 0.72 2.24 -8.47
CA GLY A 185 1.24 3.54 -8.90
C GLY A 185 2.09 4.23 -7.82
N GLY A 186 2.52 5.47 -8.05
CA GLY A 186 3.26 6.27 -7.04
C GLY A 186 2.45 6.59 -5.76
N GLY A 187 1.14 6.35 -5.79
CA GLY A 187 0.30 6.28 -4.59
C GLY A 187 0.59 5.08 -3.69
N GLY A 188 1.27 4.05 -4.22
CA GLY A 188 1.65 2.82 -3.55
C GLY A 188 0.48 1.93 -3.17
N GLY A 189 0.82 0.70 -2.74
CA GLY A 189 -0.07 -0.12 -1.93
C GLY A 189 -0.33 0.60 -0.60
N THR A 190 0.69 0.69 0.26
CA THR A 190 0.66 1.47 1.51
C THR A 190 1.17 2.89 1.31
N ASN A 191 0.52 3.88 1.95
CA ASN A 191 0.94 5.29 1.92
C ASN A 191 0.61 6.00 3.25
N ILE A 192 1.02 7.27 3.41
CA ILE A 192 0.86 8.09 4.63
C ILE A 192 -0.56 8.08 5.21
N THR A 193 -1.59 7.96 4.37
CA THR A 193 -3.01 7.98 4.78
C THR A 193 -3.54 6.65 5.31
N GLY A 194 -2.72 5.60 5.29
CA GLY A 194 -3.08 4.28 5.77
C GLY A 194 -1.84 3.51 6.21
N PRO A 195 -1.19 3.92 7.31
CA PRO A 195 -0.07 3.17 7.85
C PRO A 195 -0.54 1.80 8.35
N ALA A 196 0.32 0.80 8.21
CA ALA A 196 0.09 -0.51 8.81
C ALA A 196 0.08 -0.42 10.35
N VAL A 197 -0.63 -1.35 10.98
CA VAL A 197 -0.68 -1.53 12.44
C VAL A 197 -0.44 -2.99 12.77
N ALA A 198 -0.12 -3.32 14.02
CA ALA A 198 0.12 -4.70 14.42
C ALA A 198 -0.37 -4.99 15.83
N ASP A 199 -0.65 -6.26 16.09
CA ASP A 199 -0.78 -6.83 17.41
C ASP A 199 0.53 -7.55 17.79
N PRO A 200 1.40 -6.92 18.60
CA PRO A 200 2.67 -7.51 18.98
C PRO A 200 2.55 -8.73 19.91
N VAL A 201 1.38 -8.97 20.50
CA VAL A 201 1.16 -10.13 21.37
C VAL A 201 0.89 -11.39 20.56
N SER A 202 0.12 -11.27 19.49
CA SER A 202 -0.19 -12.40 18.58
C SER A 202 0.76 -12.51 17.39
N GLY A 203 1.57 -11.48 17.13
CA GLY A 203 2.49 -11.47 15.99
C GLY A 203 1.80 -11.14 14.66
N VAL A 204 0.61 -10.54 14.68
CA VAL A 204 -0.17 -10.26 13.46
C VAL A 204 -0.02 -8.80 13.03
N MET A 205 0.29 -8.58 11.76
CA MET A 205 0.34 -7.27 11.11
C MET A 205 -0.90 -7.06 10.23
N PHE A 206 -1.49 -5.87 10.28
CA PHE A 206 -2.63 -5.48 9.46
C PHE A 206 -2.19 -4.35 8.52
N VAL A 207 -2.28 -4.60 7.22
CA VAL A 207 -1.83 -3.69 6.18
C VAL A 207 -3.02 -3.25 5.34
N THR A 208 -3.24 -1.94 5.25
CA THR A 208 -4.21 -1.39 4.32
C THR A 208 -3.51 -0.98 3.03
N SER A 209 -4.17 -1.22 1.89
CA SER A 209 -3.59 -0.91 0.59
C SER A 209 -4.62 -0.50 -0.46
N GLY A 210 -4.16 0.20 -1.49
CA GLY A 210 -4.94 0.51 -2.69
C GLY A 210 -4.37 -0.16 -3.95
N SER A 211 -5.23 -0.73 -4.77
CA SER A 211 -4.86 -1.53 -5.95
C SER A 211 -4.84 -0.72 -7.26
N GLY A 212 -4.41 0.54 -7.16
CA GLY A 212 -4.43 1.50 -8.26
C GLY A 212 -3.14 1.53 -9.06
N CYS A 213 -3.25 1.72 -10.38
CA CYS A 213 -2.11 1.90 -11.28
C CYS A 213 -1.97 3.35 -11.72
N PHE A 214 -0.72 3.80 -11.95
CA PHE A 214 -0.44 5.11 -12.53
C PHE A 214 0.07 4.96 -13.95
N ARG A 215 -0.41 5.85 -14.83
CA ARG A 215 0.16 6.07 -16.16
C ARG A 215 1.34 7.01 -16.03
N LEU A 216 2.54 6.59 -16.45
CA LEU A 216 3.74 7.42 -16.44
C LEU A 216 4.26 7.67 -17.85
N GLN A 217 4.35 8.95 -18.19
CA GLN A 217 5.06 9.44 -19.38
C GLN A 217 5.81 10.71 -19.03
N LEU A 218 6.93 10.89 -19.71
CA LEU A 218 7.81 12.04 -19.60
C LEU A 218 7.77 12.86 -20.88
N LEU A 219 7.93 14.17 -20.74
CA LEU A 219 8.12 15.12 -21.83
C LEU A 219 9.37 15.98 -21.53
N PRO A 220 9.99 16.63 -22.53
CA PRO A 220 11.12 17.50 -22.28
C PRO A 220 10.80 18.55 -21.21
N GLY A 221 11.61 18.70 -20.16
CA GLY A 221 11.21 19.52 -19.01
C GLY A 221 10.91 20.98 -19.34
N ASN A 222 11.59 21.55 -20.34
CA ASN A 222 11.33 22.90 -20.87
C ASN A 222 9.97 23.06 -21.58
N GLU A 223 9.28 21.97 -21.87
CA GLU A 223 7.93 21.94 -22.42
C GLU A 223 6.88 21.59 -21.36
N SER A 224 7.31 21.35 -20.11
CA SER A 224 6.42 20.84 -19.06
C SER A 224 5.46 21.93 -18.60
N PRO A 225 4.15 21.65 -18.55
CA PRO A 225 3.19 22.57 -17.96
C PRO A 225 3.34 22.63 -16.43
N LEU A 226 4.13 21.74 -15.82
CA LEU A 226 4.38 21.71 -14.39
C LEU A 226 5.59 22.57 -13.98
N ASP A 227 6.45 22.94 -14.93
CA ASP A 227 7.66 23.72 -14.69
C ASP A 227 7.34 25.21 -14.81
N GLU A 228 7.05 25.84 -13.66
CA GLU A 228 6.62 27.24 -13.57
C GLU A 228 7.71 28.11 -12.93
N ARG A 229 7.74 29.41 -13.27
CA ARG A 229 8.71 30.40 -12.78
C ARG A 229 8.76 30.54 -11.25
N GLU A 230 7.71 30.11 -10.56
CA GLU A 230 7.58 30.18 -9.09
C GLU A 230 8.25 29.01 -8.37
N GLN A 231 8.77 28.01 -9.10
CA GLN A 231 9.57 26.95 -8.51
C GLN A 231 10.91 27.51 -7.97
N SER A 232 11.27 27.14 -6.75
CA SER A 232 12.45 27.66 -6.05
C SER A 232 13.79 27.11 -6.58
N GLY A 233 13.75 26.19 -7.55
CA GLY A 233 14.91 25.66 -8.26
C GLY A 233 15.14 26.39 -9.58
N THR A 234 16.38 26.81 -9.85
CA THR A 234 16.77 27.48 -11.11
C THR A 234 17.13 26.51 -12.23
N THR A 235 16.92 25.20 -12.02
CA THR A 235 17.33 24.13 -12.94
C THR A 235 16.10 23.39 -13.45
N HIS A 236 15.91 23.40 -14.76
CA HIS A 236 14.91 22.55 -15.43
C HIS A 236 15.42 21.09 -15.41
N SER A 237 14.59 20.13 -14.97
CA SER A 237 14.86 18.71 -15.22
C SER A 237 14.90 18.49 -16.74
N ALA A 238 15.80 17.64 -17.26
CA ALA A 238 15.83 17.35 -18.70
C ALA A 238 14.50 16.73 -19.19
N TRP A 239 13.86 15.97 -18.31
CA TRP A 239 12.56 15.35 -18.52
C TRP A 239 11.65 15.64 -17.32
N SER A 240 10.36 15.78 -17.55
CA SER A 240 9.35 16.01 -16.52
C SER A 240 8.15 15.11 -16.79
N ALA A 241 7.53 14.60 -15.73
CA ALA A 241 6.30 13.83 -15.87
C ALA A 241 5.19 14.71 -16.47
N VAL A 242 4.47 14.17 -17.47
CA VAL A 242 3.32 14.85 -18.09
C VAL A 242 2.27 15.23 -17.06
N ALA A 243 2.11 14.39 -16.05
CA ALA A 243 1.37 14.68 -14.84
C ALA A 243 1.85 13.74 -13.72
N THR A 244 1.86 14.23 -12.48
CA THR A 244 2.39 13.49 -11.31
C THR A 244 1.39 12.49 -10.71
N SER A 245 0.19 12.38 -11.29
CA SER A 245 -0.89 11.51 -10.80
C SER A 245 -2.07 11.40 -11.78
N VAL A 246 -1.86 10.93 -13.02
CA VAL A 246 -3.02 10.60 -13.87
C VAL A 246 -3.61 9.27 -13.37
N ARG A 247 -4.55 9.35 -12.42
CA ARG A 247 -5.49 8.25 -12.18
C ARG A 247 -6.42 8.19 -13.38
N GLY A 248 -6.43 7.05 -14.05
CA GLY A 248 -7.21 6.83 -15.26
C GLY A 248 -6.36 6.89 -16.52
N GLY A 249 -6.59 5.91 -17.40
CA GLY A 249 -6.17 5.97 -18.79
C GLY A 249 -7.35 5.56 -19.66
N PRO A 250 -7.13 4.78 -20.73
CA PRO A 250 -8.23 4.37 -21.59
C PRO A 250 -9.31 3.61 -20.80
N ASN A 251 -10.52 3.54 -21.35
CA ASN A 251 -11.64 2.88 -20.69
C ASN A 251 -11.31 1.40 -20.41
N GLN A 252 -11.17 1.04 -19.13
CA GLN A 252 -10.81 -0.33 -18.68
C GLN A 252 -12.07 -1.10 -18.29
N THR A 253 -13.06 -1.08 -19.18
CA THR A 253 -14.37 -1.70 -18.94
C THR A 253 -14.88 -2.45 -20.17
N ILE A 254 -15.77 -3.41 -19.94
CA ILE A 254 -16.63 -4.04 -20.95
C ILE A 254 -18.03 -3.49 -20.72
N ASP A 255 -18.48 -2.55 -21.56
CA ASP A 255 -19.79 -1.88 -21.44
C ASP A 255 -20.08 -1.30 -20.04
N GLY A 256 -19.05 -0.83 -19.34
CA GLY A 256 -19.14 -0.28 -17.98
C GLY A 256 -18.71 -1.24 -16.87
N LEU A 257 -18.69 -2.56 -17.12
CA LEU A 257 -18.14 -3.54 -16.17
C LEU A 257 -16.61 -3.44 -16.12
N PRO A 258 -15.97 -3.16 -14.97
CA PRO A 258 -14.52 -3.08 -14.91
C PRO A 258 -13.83 -4.42 -15.19
N ILE A 259 -12.74 -4.40 -15.96
CA ILE A 259 -12.03 -5.62 -16.39
C ILE A 259 -11.16 -6.29 -15.31
N TRP A 260 -10.91 -5.61 -14.19
CA TRP A 260 -10.02 -6.10 -13.13
C TRP A 260 -10.82 -6.70 -11.98
N LYS A 261 -10.29 -7.73 -11.32
CA LYS A 261 -10.76 -8.21 -10.01
C LYS A 261 -10.57 -7.14 -8.94
N GLY A 262 -11.42 -7.12 -7.92
CA GLY A 262 -11.20 -6.33 -6.71
C GLY A 262 -10.40 -7.12 -5.66
N PRO A 263 -10.32 -6.60 -4.42
CA PRO A 263 -10.83 -5.28 -4.01
C PRO A 263 -10.02 -4.11 -4.60
N LEU A 264 -10.64 -2.93 -4.76
CA LEU A 264 -9.99 -1.69 -5.20
C LEU A 264 -9.12 -1.07 -4.10
N GLY A 265 -9.49 -1.32 -2.85
CA GLY A 265 -8.68 -1.10 -1.67
C GLY A 265 -9.03 -2.17 -0.64
N ARG A 266 -8.07 -2.56 0.19
CA ARG A 266 -8.17 -3.73 1.05
C ARG A 266 -7.49 -3.54 2.40
N ILE A 267 -7.75 -4.49 3.29
CA ILE A 267 -7.00 -4.75 4.50
C ILE A 267 -6.57 -6.21 4.45
N THR A 268 -5.27 -6.45 4.59
CA THR A 268 -4.65 -7.77 4.62
C THR A 268 -4.09 -8.01 6.03
N ALA A 269 -4.48 -9.11 6.67
CA ALA A 269 -3.86 -9.57 7.91
C ALA A 269 -2.78 -10.59 7.59
N ILE A 270 -1.59 -10.41 8.15
CA ILE A 270 -0.42 -11.25 7.92
C ILE A 270 0.07 -11.74 9.28
N ASP A 271 0.09 -13.05 9.49
CA ASP A 271 0.79 -13.63 10.64
C ASP A 271 2.29 -13.52 10.38
N MET A 272 3.01 -12.72 11.15
CA MET A 272 4.44 -12.49 10.95
C MET A 272 5.32 -13.57 11.60
N ASN A 273 4.73 -14.55 12.28
CA ASN A 273 5.44 -15.76 12.71
C ASN A 273 5.60 -16.75 11.54
N THR A 274 4.60 -16.83 10.67
CA THR A 274 4.59 -17.77 9.52
C THR A 274 4.79 -17.06 8.19
N GLY A 275 4.44 -15.77 8.11
CA GLY A 275 4.32 -14.93 6.91
C GLY A 275 3.08 -15.21 6.05
N GLU A 276 2.13 -16.01 6.53
CA GLU A 276 0.89 -16.31 5.81
C GLU A 276 -0.12 -15.15 5.93
N HIS A 277 -0.90 -14.93 4.86
CA HIS A 277 -2.07 -14.06 4.94
C HIS A 277 -3.20 -14.82 5.63
N LEU A 278 -3.66 -14.31 6.77
CA LEU A 278 -4.79 -14.88 7.50
C LEU A 278 -6.10 -14.63 6.76
N TRP A 279 -6.24 -13.41 6.23
CA TRP A 279 -7.41 -12.98 5.45
C TRP A 279 -7.11 -11.69 4.68
N VAL A 280 -7.94 -11.43 3.67
CA VAL A 280 -7.99 -10.18 2.91
C VAL A 280 -9.45 -9.74 2.82
N ILE A 281 -9.76 -8.51 3.21
CA ILE A 281 -11.11 -7.93 3.12
C ILE A 281 -11.10 -6.60 2.35
N PRO A 282 -12.21 -6.21 1.71
CA PRO A 282 -12.34 -4.88 1.11
C PRO A 282 -12.30 -3.76 2.17
N ASN A 283 -11.66 -2.64 1.82
CA ASN A 283 -11.67 -1.42 2.62
C ASN A 283 -13.06 -0.75 2.53
N GLY A 284 -13.88 -0.93 3.55
CA GLY A 284 -15.27 -0.47 3.55
C GLY A 284 -16.09 -1.08 2.42
N ASP A 285 -17.15 -0.38 2.03
CA ASP A 285 -18.05 -0.82 0.98
C ASP A 285 -17.96 0.09 -0.24
N ALA A 286 -17.95 -0.51 -1.42
CA ALA A 286 -18.23 0.18 -2.68
C ALA A 286 -19.59 0.89 -2.58
N SER A 287 -19.78 1.99 -3.33
CA SER A 287 -21.05 2.73 -3.28
C SER A 287 -22.22 1.85 -3.71
N GLN A 288 -23.42 2.18 -3.24
CA GLN A 288 -24.64 1.47 -3.65
C GLN A 288 -24.79 1.47 -5.18
N GLU A 289 -24.49 2.59 -5.83
CA GLU A 289 -24.49 2.72 -7.29
C GLU A 289 -23.54 1.75 -7.99
N GLU A 290 -22.30 1.59 -7.49
CA GLU A 290 -21.33 0.66 -8.06
C GLU A 290 -21.77 -0.80 -7.85
N GLN A 291 -22.27 -1.12 -6.66
CA GLN A 291 -22.78 -2.44 -6.35
C GLN A 291 -24.01 -2.81 -7.21
N ASP A 292 -24.92 -1.87 -7.42
CA ASP A 292 -26.11 -2.07 -8.25
C ASP A 292 -25.73 -2.19 -9.73
N MET A 293 -24.77 -1.38 -10.21
CA MET A 293 -24.23 -1.49 -11.56
C MET A 293 -23.65 -2.88 -11.86
N ILE A 294 -22.89 -3.46 -10.93
CA ILE A 294 -22.36 -4.83 -11.08
C ILE A 294 -23.50 -5.86 -11.00
N ARG A 295 -24.40 -5.73 -10.01
CA ARG A 295 -25.49 -6.69 -9.79
C ARG A 295 -26.48 -6.76 -10.96
N ASP A 296 -26.78 -5.62 -11.57
CA ASP A 296 -27.73 -5.49 -12.67
C ASP A 296 -27.06 -5.58 -14.06
N HIS A 297 -25.73 -5.79 -14.11
CA HIS A 297 -25.01 -5.82 -15.38
C HIS A 297 -25.49 -6.98 -16.27
N PRO A 298 -25.82 -6.75 -17.55
CA PRO A 298 -26.34 -7.79 -18.44
C PRO A 298 -25.44 -9.02 -18.58
N LEU A 299 -24.12 -8.83 -18.61
CA LEU A 299 -23.14 -9.93 -18.70
C LEU A 299 -23.07 -10.80 -17.45
N LEU A 300 -23.57 -10.32 -16.30
CA LEU A 300 -23.46 -11.00 -15.01
C LEU A 300 -24.76 -11.70 -14.59
N GLN A 301 -25.81 -11.62 -15.41
CA GLN A 301 -27.10 -12.22 -15.09
C GLN A 301 -27.01 -13.76 -15.10
N GLY A 302 -27.26 -14.37 -13.93
CA GLY A 302 -27.15 -15.82 -13.74
C GLY A 302 -25.73 -16.33 -13.57
N VAL A 303 -24.76 -15.44 -13.32
CA VAL A 303 -23.37 -15.80 -13.03
C VAL A 303 -23.17 -15.84 -11.51
N ASP A 304 -22.66 -16.96 -11.02
CA ASP A 304 -22.38 -17.14 -9.59
C ASP A 304 -21.04 -16.50 -9.18
N ASN A 305 -20.88 -16.24 -7.88
CA ASN A 305 -19.63 -15.77 -7.27
C ASN A 305 -19.08 -14.44 -7.83
N VAL A 306 -19.96 -13.55 -8.30
CA VAL A 306 -19.59 -12.20 -8.71
C VAL A 306 -19.20 -11.35 -7.50
N GLU A 307 -18.03 -10.69 -7.58
CA GLU A 307 -17.58 -9.76 -6.53
C GLU A 307 -18.35 -8.44 -6.62
N ILE A 308 -19.45 -8.34 -5.85
CA ILE A 308 -20.29 -7.14 -5.82
C ILE A 308 -19.64 -6.01 -5.01
N ASN A 309 -19.12 -6.31 -3.81
CA ASN A 309 -18.49 -5.31 -2.96
C ASN A 309 -16.98 -5.32 -3.14
N ARG A 310 -16.49 -4.40 -3.96
CA ARG A 310 -15.06 -4.26 -4.26
C ARG A 310 -14.33 -3.30 -3.32
N GLY A 311 -15.00 -2.82 -2.29
CA GLY A 311 -14.49 -1.81 -1.36
C GLY A 311 -14.24 -0.46 -2.02
N ARG A 312 -13.59 0.44 -1.29
CA ARG A 312 -13.18 1.75 -1.81
C ARG A 312 -11.68 1.81 -2.01
N ALA A 313 -11.27 2.46 -3.09
CA ALA A 313 -9.86 2.65 -3.40
C ALA A 313 -9.12 3.45 -2.32
N GLY A 314 -7.87 3.08 -2.09
CA GLY A 314 -6.97 3.71 -1.11
C GLY A 314 -6.96 3.03 0.25
N GLY A 315 -6.05 3.47 1.12
CA GLY A 315 -5.90 2.96 2.47
C GLY A 315 -6.86 3.60 3.48
N THR A 316 -6.91 3.05 4.68
CA THR A 316 -7.69 3.56 5.80
C THR A 316 -6.88 3.73 7.08
N ALA A 317 -7.30 4.65 7.97
CA ALA A 317 -6.69 4.72 9.29
C ALA A 317 -7.13 3.50 10.11
N MET A 318 -6.17 2.89 10.81
CA MET A 318 -6.41 1.72 11.64
C MET A 318 -5.79 1.89 13.02
N VAL A 319 -6.34 1.19 14.01
CA VAL A 319 -5.71 0.95 15.31
C VAL A 319 -6.08 -0.45 15.80
N VAL A 320 -5.14 -1.12 16.44
CA VAL A 320 -5.36 -2.44 17.03
C VAL A 320 -5.59 -2.31 18.52
N THR A 321 -6.54 -3.06 19.05
CA THR A 321 -6.76 -3.25 20.49
C THR A 321 -6.47 -4.72 20.87
N PRO A 322 -6.44 -5.04 22.18
CA PRO A 322 -6.29 -6.43 22.61
C PRO A 322 -7.34 -7.38 22.01
N THR A 323 -8.54 -6.88 21.67
CA THR A 323 -9.68 -7.71 21.25
C THR A 323 -10.04 -7.57 19.77
N MET A 324 -9.71 -6.45 19.11
CA MET A 324 -10.18 -6.19 17.74
C MET A 324 -9.23 -5.29 16.96
N LEU A 325 -9.30 -5.37 15.64
CA LEU A 325 -8.84 -4.32 14.75
C LEU A 325 -9.97 -3.28 14.63
N VAL A 326 -9.64 -1.99 14.70
CA VAL A 326 -10.56 -0.91 14.35
C VAL A 326 -10.05 -0.23 13.09
N ALA A 327 -10.90 -0.12 12.07
CA ALA A 327 -10.55 0.48 10.80
C ALA A 327 -11.60 1.50 10.36
N GLY A 328 -11.17 2.63 9.82
CA GLY A 328 -12.09 3.56 9.16
C GLY A 328 -12.67 2.96 7.87
N GLY A 329 -13.80 3.47 7.42
CA GLY A 329 -14.34 3.14 6.11
C GLY A 329 -15.68 3.82 5.85
N ARG A 330 -16.44 3.28 4.90
CA ARG A 330 -17.78 3.75 4.54
C ARG A 330 -18.68 2.56 4.27
N THR A 331 -19.98 2.72 4.55
CA THR A 331 -21.03 1.82 4.06
C THR A 331 -21.42 2.17 2.62
N ALA A 332 -22.26 1.34 1.99
CA ALA A 332 -22.67 1.48 0.59
C ALA A 332 -23.39 2.81 0.30
N ASP A 333 -24.17 3.31 1.26
CA ASP A 333 -24.82 4.63 1.25
C ASP A 333 -23.82 5.80 1.40
N SER A 334 -22.53 5.51 1.49
CA SER A 334 -21.42 6.45 1.68
C SER A 334 -21.32 7.08 3.07
N THR A 335 -22.06 6.56 4.06
CA THR A 335 -21.94 7.01 5.46
C THR A 335 -20.56 6.62 6.01
N PRO A 336 -19.76 7.57 6.52
CA PRO A 336 -18.46 7.27 7.14
C PRO A 336 -18.62 6.48 8.45
N GLN A 337 -17.81 5.45 8.61
CA GLN A 337 -17.85 4.54 9.76
C GLN A 337 -16.43 4.31 10.31
N ILE A 338 -16.35 3.92 11.57
CA ILE A 338 -15.30 3.00 12.04
C ILE A 338 -15.91 1.62 12.21
N PHE A 339 -15.19 0.60 11.76
CA PHE A 339 -15.58 -0.81 11.87
C PHE A 339 -14.74 -1.49 12.94
N ALA A 340 -15.38 -2.26 13.81
CA ALA A 340 -14.74 -3.25 14.66
C ALA A 340 -14.61 -4.54 13.86
N ILE A 341 -13.40 -5.07 13.76
CA ILE A 341 -13.04 -6.21 12.90
C ILE A 341 -12.35 -7.27 13.76
N ASP A 342 -12.78 -8.52 13.65
CA ASP A 342 -12.12 -9.65 14.29
C ASP A 342 -10.71 -9.83 13.69
N LYS A 343 -9.70 -9.91 14.56
CA LYS A 343 -8.30 -9.96 14.16
C LYS A 343 -7.94 -11.24 13.39
N GLN A 344 -8.63 -12.34 13.67
CA GLN A 344 -8.31 -13.66 13.14
C GLN A 344 -9.13 -13.99 11.89
N THR A 345 -10.36 -13.47 11.77
CA THR A 345 -11.26 -13.83 10.68
C THR A 345 -11.52 -12.70 9.68
N GLY A 346 -11.26 -11.44 10.05
CA GLY A 346 -11.60 -10.28 9.24
C GLY A 346 -13.11 -9.93 9.25
N GLU A 347 -13.91 -10.64 10.05
CA GLU A 347 -15.35 -10.38 10.18
C GLU A 347 -15.61 -9.04 10.85
N ARG A 348 -16.56 -8.25 10.31
CA ARG A 348 -17.01 -7.01 10.97
C ARG A 348 -17.93 -7.36 12.15
N LEU A 349 -17.43 -7.12 13.36
CA LEU A 349 -18.14 -7.32 14.62
C LEU A 349 -19.16 -6.19 14.92
N GLY A 350 -18.94 -5.01 14.33
CA GLY A 350 -19.81 -3.85 14.50
C GLY A 350 -19.29 -2.62 13.77
N ALA A 351 -20.09 -1.55 13.78
CA ALA A 351 -19.76 -0.27 13.18
C ALA A 351 -20.29 0.89 14.01
N VAL A 352 -19.59 2.03 13.97
CA VAL A 352 -20.04 3.30 14.56
C VAL A 352 -19.86 4.42 13.55
N GLU A 353 -20.92 5.20 13.33
CA GLU A 353 -20.91 6.33 12.41
C GLU A 353 -19.99 7.44 12.93
N ILE A 354 -19.21 8.02 12.01
CA ILE A 354 -18.32 9.14 12.29
C ILE A 354 -18.64 10.33 11.39
N PRO A 355 -18.42 11.59 11.84
CA PRO A 355 -18.88 12.78 11.11
C PRO A 355 -18.06 13.09 9.85
N GLY A 356 -17.08 12.26 9.49
CA GLY A 356 -16.23 12.47 8.33
C GLY A 356 -15.30 11.30 8.05
N VAL A 357 -14.63 11.34 6.91
CA VAL A 357 -13.69 10.28 6.51
C VAL A 357 -12.38 10.41 7.28
N THR A 358 -11.82 9.28 7.69
CA THR A 358 -10.51 9.18 8.34
C THR A 358 -9.38 9.63 7.40
N ARG A 359 -8.25 10.10 7.95
CA ARG A 359 -7.12 10.56 7.13
C ARG A 359 -5.75 9.92 7.40
N TYR A 360 -5.14 10.13 8.56
CA TYR A 360 -3.78 9.61 8.81
C TYR A 360 -3.73 8.66 10.00
N GLY A 361 -4.01 9.16 11.20
CA GLY A 361 -3.86 8.39 12.43
C GLY A 361 -5.19 8.00 13.08
N MET A 362 -5.17 6.83 13.71
CA MET A 362 -6.13 6.43 14.73
C MET A 362 -5.32 5.93 15.94
N SER A 363 -5.79 6.25 17.15
CA SER A 363 -5.12 5.82 18.39
C SER A 363 -6.14 5.38 19.43
N SER A 364 -5.71 4.55 20.38
CA SER A 364 -6.52 4.17 21.53
C SER A 364 -5.86 4.63 22.83
N TRP A 365 -6.67 5.06 23.81
CA TRP A 365 -6.19 5.59 25.08
C TRP A 365 -7.11 5.23 26.25
N MET A 366 -6.55 5.02 27.44
CA MET A 366 -7.33 4.87 28.68
C MET A 366 -7.44 6.19 29.43
N HIS A 367 -8.66 6.65 29.69
CA HIS A 367 -8.90 7.84 30.52
C HIS A 367 -10.10 7.58 31.44
N GLU A 368 -9.93 7.82 32.74
CA GLU A 368 -10.97 7.59 33.74
C GLU A 368 -11.66 6.21 33.60
N GLU A 369 -10.83 5.15 33.53
CA GLU A 369 -11.25 3.74 33.40
C GLU A 369 -12.01 3.38 32.11
N LYS A 370 -12.13 4.33 31.17
CA LYS A 370 -12.74 4.10 29.85
C LYS A 370 -11.69 4.10 28.77
N GLN A 371 -11.83 3.16 27.84
CA GLN A 371 -11.04 3.15 26.61
C GLN A 371 -11.68 4.09 25.60
N TYR A 372 -10.87 4.94 24.98
CA TYR A 372 -11.26 5.83 23.92
C TYR A 372 -10.55 5.45 22.63
N ILE A 373 -11.25 5.61 21.51
CA ILE A 373 -10.68 5.62 20.16
C ILE A 373 -10.69 7.07 19.67
N ILE A 374 -9.51 7.59 19.37
CA ILE A 374 -9.32 8.93 18.81
C ILE A 374 -9.04 8.77 17.32
N VAL A 375 -9.82 9.48 16.52
CA VAL A 375 -9.81 9.35 15.06
C VAL A 375 -9.51 10.71 14.44
N GLN A 376 -8.48 10.76 13.60
CA GLN A 376 -8.21 11.94 12.78
C GLN A 376 -9.07 11.93 11.51
N LEU A 377 -9.84 12.99 11.33
CA LEU A 377 -10.68 13.25 10.16
C LEU A 377 -10.03 14.32 9.27
N GLN A 378 -10.53 14.48 8.03
CA GLN A 378 -10.09 15.60 7.19
C GLN A 378 -10.31 16.98 7.83
N GLY A 379 -11.38 17.15 8.61
CA GLY A 379 -11.78 18.42 9.20
C GLY A 379 -11.50 18.58 10.70
N GLY A 380 -10.78 17.65 11.34
CA GLY A 380 -10.53 17.71 12.78
C GLY A 380 -10.24 16.36 13.42
N ILE A 381 -10.48 16.26 14.73
CA ILE A 381 -10.29 15.04 15.53
C ILE A 381 -11.60 14.75 16.26
N VAL A 382 -11.98 13.48 16.33
CA VAL A 382 -13.11 13.00 17.13
C VAL A 382 -12.66 11.90 18.08
N ALA A 383 -13.36 11.73 19.21
CA ALA A 383 -13.07 10.70 20.19
C ALA A 383 -14.35 9.96 20.57
N TYR A 384 -14.27 8.64 20.61
CA TYR A 384 -15.37 7.74 20.97
C TYR A 384 -14.97 6.91 22.18
N ALA A 385 -15.80 6.90 23.23
CA ALA A 385 -15.62 5.99 24.34
C ALA A 385 -16.14 4.60 23.93
N LEU A 386 -15.32 3.56 24.10
CA LEU A 386 -15.80 2.19 24.05
C LEU A 386 -16.60 1.93 25.33
N GLY A 387 -17.81 1.39 25.18
CA GLY A 387 -18.56 0.89 26.34
C GLY A 387 -17.69 -0.15 27.05
N GLY A 388 -17.50 0.00 28.37
CA GLY A 388 -16.77 -0.99 29.15
C GLY A 388 -17.34 -2.37 28.86
N ALA A 389 -16.47 -3.36 28.63
CA ALA A 389 -16.90 -4.75 28.51
C ALA A 389 -17.85 -5.03 29.68
N ALA A 390 -19.09 -5.41 29.38
CA ALA A 390 -20.01 -5.82 30.44
C ALA A 390 -19.31 -6.98 31.17
N ALA A 391 -18.90 -6.74 32.42
CA ALA A 391 -18.48 -7.81 33.30
C ALA A 391 -19.66 -8.77 33.42
N GLY A 392 -19.56 -9.92 32.75
CA GLY A 392 -20.71 -10.77 32.47
C GLY A 392 -20.29 -12.14 31.93
N ALA A 393 -19.45 -12.84 32.68
CA ALA A 393 -19.45 -14.29 32.74
C ALA A 393 -19.20 -14.68 34.20
N ASP A 394 -20.28 -15.02 34.87
CA ASP A 394 -20.32 -15.40 36.28
C ASP A 394 -19.37 -16.57 36.58
N ASP A 395 -18.62 -16.40 37.67
CA ASP A 395 -18.23 -17.50 38.55
C ASP A 395 -19.51 -18.20 39.02
N HIS A 396 -19.79 -19.38 38.47
CA HIS A 396 -20.71 -20.33 39.07
C HIS A 396 -19.90 -21.41 39.81
N HIS A 397 -19.97 -21.29 41.15
CA HIS A 397 -19.82 -22.28 42.23
C HIS A 397 -19.23 -23.66 41.94
#